data_AF-A0A161X5N3-F1
#
_entry.id   AF-A0A161X5N3-F1
#
_cell.length_a   1.000
_cell.length_b   1.000
_cell.length_c   1.000
_cell.angle_alpha   90.00
_cell.angle_beta   90.00
_cell.angle_gamma   90.00
#
_symmetry.space_group_name_H-M   'P 1'
#
loop_
_entity.id
_entity.type
_entity.pdbx_description
1 polymer ?
#
loop_
_entity_poly.entity_id
_entity_poly.type
_entity_poly.pdbx_seq_one_letter_code
_entity_poly.pdbx_strand_id
1 'polypeptide(L)'
;MTCKTWQDVLIEKGFDPVLSKSFIGFISWNKGEKFTKLGKELTELLLDHRGSVFIKDVSSSKYNDTGLVLFNTDISEDVADEVFEAIMDYEQNNVYDTLL
;
A
#
# COMPACT_ATOMS: atom_id res chain seq x y z
N MET A 1 -16.89 6.51 -13.26
CA MET A 1 -15.52 6.23 -12.81
C MET A 1 -15.59 4.95 -11.99
N THR A 2 -15.07 3.84 -12.49
CA THR A 2 -15.01 2.59 -11.71
C THR A 2 -14.01 2.79 -10.58
N CYS A 3 -14.45 2.62 -9.33
CA CYS A 3 -13.56 2.62 -8.18
C CYS A 3 -12.67 1.37 -8.29
N LYS A 4 -11.42 1.54 -8.72
CA LYS A 4 -10.45 0.45 -8.80
C LYS A 4 -10.05 0.03 -7.40
N THR A 5 -9.93 -1.28 -7.17
CA THR A 5 -9.31 -1.77 -5.94
C THR A 5 -7.79 -1.63 -6.04
N TRP A 6 -7.09 -1.67 -4.92
CA TRP A 6 -5.62 -1.68 -4.96
C TRP A 6 -5.06 -2.87 -5.73
N GLN A 7 -5.72 -4.01 -5.65
CA GLN A 7 -5.35 -5.19 -6.41
C GLN A 7 -5.46 -4.94 -7.92
N ASP A 8 -6.48 -4.23 -8.38
CA ASP A 8 -6.62 -3.84 -9.79
C ASP A 8 -5.50 -2.88 -10.22
N VAL A 9 -5.18 -1.89 -9.38
CA VAL A 9 -4.09 -0.94 -9.63
C VAL A 9 -2.75 -1.67 -9.79
N LEU A 10 -2.44 -2.63 -8.92
CA LEU A 10 -1.21 -3.41 -9.00
C LEU A 10 -1.17 -4.28 -10.27
N ILE A 11 -2.28 -4.92 -10.64
CA ILE A 11 -2.35 -5.70 -11.88
C ILE A 11 -2.10 -4.82 -13.12
N GLU A 12 -2.69 -3.61 -13.17
CA GLU A 12 -2.49 -2.67 -14.27
C GLU A 12 -1.05 -2.13 -14.36
N LYS A 13 -0.36 -2.03 -13.21
CA LYS A 13 1.06 -1.67 -13.14
C LYS A 13 1.99 -2.82 -13.53
N GLY A 14 1.45 -4.01 -13.81
CA GLY A 14 2.21 -5.15 -14.31
C GLY A 14 2.66 -6.13 -13.24
N PHE A 15 2.19 -6.00 -11.99
CA PHE A 15 2.48 -6.98 -10.95
C PHE A 15 1.75 -8.29 -11.22
N ASP A 16 2.37 -9.40 -10.78
CA ASP A 16 1.77 -10.72 -10.88
C ASP A 16 0.37 -10.74 -10.23
N PRO A 17 -0.67 -11.30 -10.88
CA PRO A 17 -2.02 -11.32 -10.32
C PRO A 17 -2.17 -12.12 -9.02
N VAL A 18 -1.33 -13.12 -8.77
CA VAL A 18 -1.35 -13.88 -7.50
C VAL A 18 -0.81 -13.01 -6.38
N LEU A 19 0.32 -12.35 -6.60
CA LEU A 19 0.87 -11.34 -5.70
C LEU A 19 -0.11 -10.18 -5.47
N SER A 20 -0.73 -9.68 -6.53
CA SER A 20 -1.66 -8.55 -6.40
C SER A 20 -2.88 -8.93 -5.57
N LYS A 21 -3.40 -10.15 -5.72
CA LYS A 21 -4.51 -10.66 -4.89
C LYS A 21 -4.12 -10.96 -3.45
N SER A 22 -2.84 -11.14 -3.14
CA SER A 22 -2.37 -11.30 -1.77
C SER A 22 -2.22 -9.97 -1.03
N PHE A 23 -2.26 -8.84 -1.72
CA PHE A 23 -2.21 -7.50 -1.12
C PHE A 23 -3.43 -7.26 -0.23
N ILE A 24 -3.16 -6.90 1.02
CA ILE A 24 -4.17 -6.56 2.04
C ILE A 24 -4.38 -5.05 2.05
N GLY A 25 -3.29 -4.29 2.04
CA GLY A 25 -3.33 -2.83 2.08
C GLY A 25 -1.98 -2.21 2.43
N PHE A 26 -1.99 -0.88 2.59
CA PHE A 26 -0.82 -0.12 2.98
C PHE A 26 -1.21 1.01 3.95
N ILE A 27 -0.23 1.50 4.68
CA ILE A 27 -0.32 2.70 5.50
C ILE A 27 0.91 3.53 5.18
N SER A 28 0.74 4.77 4.74
CA SER A 28 1.82 5.71 4.49
C SER A 28 1.71 6.94 5.39
N TRP A 29 2.85 7.48 5.79
CA TRP A 29 2.95 8.70 6.58
C TRP A 29 4.21 9.49 6.24
N ASN A 30 4.11 10.80 6.46
CA ASN A 30 5.26 11.69 6.57
C ASN A 30 5.78 11.75 8.04
N LYS A 31 6.94 12.39 8.26
CA LYS A 31 7.63 12.43 9.57
C LYS A 31 6.80 12.99 10.73
N GLY A 32 5.65 13.63 10.48
CA GLY A 32 4.76 14.18 11.52
C GLY A 32 3.57 13.30 11.91
N GLU A 33 3.21 12.29 11.11
CA GLU A 33 1.90 11.59 11.20
C GLU A 33 1.97 10.17 11.77
N LYS A 34 3.18 9.63 11.91
CA LYS A 34 3.45 8.21 12.20
C LYS A 34 2.61 7.61 13.35
N PHE A 35 2.50 8.31 14.48
CA PHE A 35 1.85 7.74 15.67
C PHE A 35 0.32 7.65 15.58
N THR A 36 -0.32 8.59 14.88
CA THR A 36 -1.77 8.57 14.67
C THR A 36 -2.17 7.44 13.72
N LYS A 37 -1.36 7.21 12.68
CA LYS A 37 -1.65 6.22 11.64
C LYS A 37 -1.44 4.78 12.09
N LEU A 38 -0.33 4.49 12.80
CA LEU A 38 0.01 3.12 13.17
C LEU A 38 -0.97 2.43 14.12
N GLY A 39 -1.68 3.17 14.99
CA GLY A 39 -2.64 2.56 15.91
C GLY A 39 -4.01 2.33 15.25
N LYS A 40 -4.62 3.43 14.78
CA LYS A 40 -5.99 3.41 14.27
C LYS A 40 -6.09 2.77 12.88
N GLU A 41 -5.29 3.25 11.92
CA GLU A 41 -5.42 2.81 10.52
C GLU A 41 -5.03 1.35 10.36
N LEU A 42 -4.01 0.88 11.10
CA LEU A 42 -3.65 -0.55 11.09
C LEU A 42 -4.77 -1.43 11.66
N THR A 43 -5.44 -0.98 12.73
CA THR A 43 -6.57 -1.72 13.31
C THR A 43 -7.75 -1.75 12.34
N GLU A 44 -8.05 -0.63 11.68
CA GLU A 44 -9.12 -0.55 10.68
C GLU A 44 -8.82 -1.42 9.46
N LEU A 45 -7.57 -1.42 8.99
CA LEU A 45 -7.13 -2.22 7.85
C LEU A 45 -7.24 -3.73 8.11
N LEU A 46 -7.04 -4.15 9.37
CA LEU A 46 -7.03 -5.55 9.77
C LEU A 46 -8.33 -6.04 10.42
N LEU A 47 -9.33 -5.16 10.62
CA LEU A 47 -10.51 -5.44 11.46
C LEU A 47 -11.24 -6.74 11.08
N ASP A 48 -11.34 -7.03 9.79
CA ASP A 48 -12.03 -8.22 9.25
C ASP A 48 -11.08 -9.22 8.57
N HIS A 49 -9.77 -8.96 8.58
CA HIS A 49 -8.80 -9.86 7.95
C HIS A 49 -8.65 -11.15 8.77
N ARG A 50 -8.76 -12.29 8.11
CA ARG A 50 -8.54 -13.60 8.71
C ARG A 50 -7.39 -14.31 8.01
N GLY A 51 -6.34 -14.62 8.76
CA GLY A 51 -5.20 -15.38 8.28
C GLY A 51 -3.88 -14.72 8.60
N SER A 52 -2.83 -15.14 7.91
CA SER A 52 -1.50 -14.58 8.06
C SER A 52 -1.42 -13.17 7.48
N VAL A 53 -0.57 -12.35 8.10
CA VAL A 53 -0.22 -11.01 7.66
C VAL A 53 1.29 -10.90 7.70
N PHE A 54 1.88 -10.58 6.56
CA PHE A 54 3.29 -10.26 6.40
C PHE A 54 3.38 -8.77 6.15
N ILE A 55 4.10 -8.08 7.03
CA ILE A 55 4.25 -6.63 7.02
C ILE A 55 5.68 -6.31 6.62
N LYS A 56 5.86 -5.37 5.69
CA LYS A 56 7.17 -4.87 5.27
C LYS A 56 7.21 -3.36 5.46
N ASP A 57 8.26 -2.88 6.10
CA ASP A 57 8.59 -1.46 6.13
C ASP A 57 9.05 -1.04 4.73
N VAL A 58 8.54 0.09 4.25
CA VAL A 58 8.83 0.61 2.90
C VAL A 58 9.06 2.10 2.96
N SER A 59 9.79 2.62 1.98
CA SER A 59 9.99 4.06 1.85
C SER A 59 10.01 4.50 0.40
N SER A 60 9.37 5.63 0.11
CA SER A 60 9.46 6.28 -1.19
C SER A 60 10.32 7.52 -1.06
N SER A 61 11.49 7.49 -1.71
CA SER A 61 12.38 8.64 -1.77
C SER A 61 11.79 9.77 -2.63
N LYS A 62 10.99 9.41 -3.63
CA LYS A 62 10.33 10.33 -4.56
C LYS A 62 9.27 11.19 -3.86
N TYR A 63 8.49 10.58 -2.97
CA TYR A 63 7.40 11.24 -2.26
C TYR A 63 7.79 11.66 -0.83
N ASN A 64 8.95 11.22 -0.34
CA ASN A 64 9.41 11.42 1.04
C ASN A 64 8.41 10.85 2.07
N ASP A 65 7.79 9.73 1.69
CA ASP A 65 6.86 8.95 2.49
C ASP A 65 7.53 7.68 3.01
N THR A 66 7.12 7.26 4.21
CA THR A 66 7.44 5.94 4.76
C THR A 66 6.14 5.22 5.04
N GLY A 67 6.15 3.90 4.97
CA GLY A 67 4.93 3.15 5.19
C GLY A 67 5.14 1.71 5.58
N LEU A 68 4.01 1.02 5.67
CA LEU A 68 3.89 -0.42 5.75
C LEU A 68 3.09 -0.90 4.55
N VAL A 69 3.53 -1.97 3.92
CA VAL A 69 2.70 -2.76 3.00
C VAL A 69 2.42 -4.11 3.62
N LEU A 70 1.19 -4.58 3.44
CA LEU A 70 0.67 -5.77 4.09
C LEU A 70 0.19 -6.78 3.05
N PHE A 71 0.65 -8.02 3.20
CA PHE A 71 0.31 -9.14 2.33
C PHE A 71 -0.11 -10.36 3.13
N ASN A 72 -0.93 -11.23 2.54
CA ASN A 72 -1.26 -12.53 3.15
C ASN A 72 -0.23 -13.63 2.82
N THR A 73 0.79 -13.31 2.02
CA THR A 73 1.97 -14.14 1.73
C THR A 73 3.24 -13.35 2.04
N ASP A 74 4.31 -14.05 2.38
CA ASP A 74 5.62 -13.42 2.51
C ASP A 74 6.13 -12.97 1.13
N ILE A 75 6.81 -11.83 1.11
CA ILE A 75 7.40 -11.20 -0.08
C ILE A 75 8.78 -10.64 0.26
N SER A 76 9.63 -10.46 -0.75
CA SER A 76 10.92 -9.78 -0.56
C SER A 76 10.73 -8.29 -0.30
N GLU A 77 11.72 -7.67 0.34
CA GLU A 77 11.74 -6.23 0.58
C GLU A 77 11.73 -5.45 -0.74
N ASP A 78 12.50 -5.87 -1.74
CA ASP A 78 12.50 -5.24 -3.07
C ASP A 78 11.11 -5.17 -3.71
N VAL A 79 10.32 -6.24 -3.59
CA VAL A 79 8.95 -6.29 -4.15
C VAL A 79 8.02 -5.39 -3.33
N ALA A 80 8.23 -5.31 -2.01
CA ALA A 80 7.46 -4.43 -1.15
C ALA A 80 7.67 -2.96 -1.52
N ASP A 81 8.93 -2.55 -1.74
CA ASP A 81 9.29 -1.20 -2.15
C ASP A 81 8.72 -0.86 -3.54
N GLU A 82 8.83 -1.76 -4.52
CA GLU A 82 8.25 -1.56 -5.85
C GLU A 82 6.72 -1.39 -5.79
N VAL A 83 6.03 -2.21 -4.99
CA VAL A 83 4.58 -2.09 -4.78
C VAL A 83 4.24 -0.76 -4.14
N PHE A 84 5.00 -0.34 -3.13
CA PHE A 84 4.77 0.92 -2.46
C PHE A 84 4.93 2.12 -3.40
N GLU A 85 5.98 2.15 -4.22
CA GLU A 85 6.18 3.21 -5.22
C GLU A 85 5.03 3.22 -6.25
N ALA A 86 4.55 2.05 -6.70
CA ALA A 86 3.44 1.97 -7.65
C ALA A 86 2.12 2.51 -7.07
N ILE A 87 1.87 2.25 -5.78
CA ILE A 87 0.71 2.79 -5.04
C ILE A 87 0.83 4.30 -4.90
N MET A 88 1.98 4.82 -4.45
CA MET A 88 2.20 6.24 -4.26
C MET A 88 2.13 7.01 -5.60
N ASP A 89 2.67 6.44 -6.67
CA ASP A 89 2.50 6.97 -8.03
C ASP A 89 1.02 7.07 -8.43
N TYR A 90 0.23 6.04 -8.11
CA TYR A 90 -1.19 6.07 -8.45
C TYR A 90 -1.95 7.11 -7.63
N GLU A 91 -1.75 7.15 -6.31
CA GLU A 91 -2.34 8.14 -5.39
C GLU A 91 -2.11 9.56 -5.88
N GLN A 92 -0.86 9.92 -6.15
CA GLN A 92 -0.50 11.29 -6.51
C GLN A 92 -1.08 11.69 -7.88
N ASN A 93 -0.95 10.83 -8.89
CA ASN A 93 -1.33 11.18 -10.27
C ASN A 93 -2.82 10.98 -10.59
N ASN A 94 -3.57 10.21 -9.78
CA ASN A 94 -4.94 9.81 -10.14
C ASN A 94 -5.96 10.04 -9.02
N VAL A 95 -5.53 10.12 -7.76
CA VAL A 95 -6.43 10.38 -6.63
C VAL A 95 -6.34 11.85 -6.24
N TYR A 96 -5.14 12.35 -5.99
CA TYR A 96 -4.94 13.73 -5.55
C TYR A 96 -4.96 14.75 -6.69
N ASP A 97 -4.37 14.46 -7.85
CA ASP A 97 -4.45 15.35 -9.02
C ASP A 97 -5.87 15.55 -9.55
N THR A 98 -6.79 14.63 -9.28
CA THR A 98 -8.20 14.73 -9.70
C THR A 98 -9.06 15.56 -8.72
N LEU A 99 -8.48 16.00 -7.60
CA LEU A 99 -9.15 16.83 -6.58
C LEU A 99 -8.75 18.31 -6.65
N LEU A 100 -7.93 18.70 -7.65
CA LEU A 100 -7.60 20.08 -8.01
C LEU A 100 -8.32 20.50 -9.31
#